data_AF-A0A6A3IH47-F1
#
_entry.id   AF-A0A6A3IH47-F1
#
_cell.length_a   1.000
_cell.length_b   1.000
_cell.length_c   1.000
_cell.angle_alpha   90.00
_cell.angle_beta   90.00
_cell.angle_gamma   90.00
#
_symmetry.space_group_name_H-M   'P 1'
#
loop_
_entity.id
_entity.type
_entity.pdbx_description
1 polymer ?
#
loop_
_entity_poly.entity_id
_entity_poly.type
_entity_poly.pdbx_seq_one_letter_code
_entity_poly.pdbx_strand_id
1 'polypeptide(L)'
;MAPILLNCVIVGEAGMVSVVIEDRSTVLLLKKAIKDASEDIAVPAKKLQLFLAKQDAAWMNLAAAEAVQLDDGGNVTGFEPMNPNLWLNNDKHFGRY
;
A
#
# COMPACT_ATOMS: atom_id res chain seq x y z
N MET A 1 9.52 9.79 15.97
CA MET A 1 9.44 9.47 14.54
C MET A 1 10.15 8.15 14.42
N ALA A 2 9.39 7.12 14.13
CA ALA A 2 9.89 5.76 14.07
C ALA A 2 9.82 5.31 12.59
N PRO A 3 10.92 4.80 12.04
CA PRO A 3 10.87 4.16 10.74
C PRO A 3 10.01 2.89 10.87
N ILE A 4 9.09 2.72 9.93
CA ILE A 4 8.29 1.52 9.76
C ILE A 4 8.69 0.85 8.44
N LEU A 5 8.77 -0.48 8.47
CA LEU A 5 8.93 -1.29 7.27
C LEU A 5 7.54 -1.66 6.75
N LEU A 6 7.25 -1.26 5.52
CA LEU A 6 6.01 -1.61 4.83
C LEU A 6 6.29 -2.54 3.67
N ASN A 7 5.51 -3.61 3.60
CA ASN A 7 5.51 -4.57 2.52
C ASN A 7 4.30 -4.30 1.63
N CYS A 8 4.55 -3.99 0.36
CA CYS A 8 3.53 -3.67 -0.63
C CYS A 8 3.51 -4.75 -1.69
N VAL A 9 2.33 -5.30 -1.97
CA VAL A 9 2.13 -6.30 -3.03
C VAL A 9 1.56 -5.60 -4.26
N ILE A 10 2.04 -5.98 -5.44
CA ILE A 10 1.51 -5.53 -6.73
C ILE A 10 0.38 -6.47 -7.12
N VAL A 11 -0.85 -5.97 -7.22
CA VAL A 11 -2.02 -6.80 -7.52
C VAL A 11 -2.02 -7.18 -9.01
N GLY A 12 -2.22 -8.46 -9.31
CA GLY A 12 -2.24 -8.98 -10.69
C GLY A 12 -0.87 -9.33 -11.27
N GLU A 13 0.21 -9.13 -10.52
CA GLU A 13 1.57 -9.55 -10.88
C GLU A 13 2.24 -10.19 -9.66
N ALA A 14 3.13 -11.16 -9.88
CA ALA A 14 3.93 -11.72 -8.78
C ALA A 14 5.04 -10.71 -8.42
N GLY A 15 4.72 -9.75 -7.56
CA GLY A 15 5.64 -8.67 -7.20
C GLY A 15 5.40 -8.12 -5.80
N MET A 16 6.49 -7.93 -5.05
CA MET A 16 6.50 -7.33 -3.72
C MET A 16 7.57 -6.23 -3.64
N VAL A 17 7.21 -5.10 -3.05
CA VAL A 17 8.09 -3.96 -2.80
C VAL A 17 8.14 -3.71 -1.30
N SER A 18 9.35 -3.73 -0.74
CA SER A 18 9.57 -3.40 0.67
C SER A 18 10.13 -1.98 0.77
N VAL A 19 9.50 -1.12 1.58
CA VAL A 19 9.93 0.27 1.77
C VAL A 19 10.04 0.60 3.24
N VAL A 20 11.10 1.34 3.60
CA VAL A 20 11.26 1.91 4.93
C VAL A 20 10.87 3.38 4.87
N ILE A 21 9.90 3.78 5.70
CA ILE A 21 9.37 5.14 5.73
C ILE A 21 9.02 5.56 7.15
N GLU A 22 9.06 6.86 7.45
CA GLU A 22 8.68 7.36 8.78
C GLU A 22 7.16 7.29 9.00
N ASP A 23 6.73 6.93 10.21
CA ASP A 23 5.31 6.78 10.60
C ASP A 23 4.46 8.04 10.37
N ARG A 24 5.07 9.23 10.45
CA ARG A 24 4.44 10.54 10.23
C ARG A 24 4.48 11.02 8.78
N SER A 25 4.82 10.14 7.84
CA SER A 25 4.79 10.46 6.41
C SER A 25 3.37 10.44 5.87
N THR A 26 3.13 11.17 4.78
CA THR A 26 1.86 11.10 4.04
C THR A 26 1.85 9.90 3.10
N VAL A 27 0.67 9.42 2.75
CA VAL A 27 0.50 8.38 1.72
C VAL A 27 1.07 8.82 0.37
N LEU A 28 1.11 10.11 0.06
CA LEU A 28 1.78 10.62 -1.14
C LEU A 28 3.30 10.34 -1.13
N LEU A 29 3.96 10.47 0.02
CA LEU A 29 5.37 10.13 0.16
C LEU A 29 5.59 8.62 0.06
N LEU A 30 4.68 7.82 0.61
CA LEU A 30 4.70 6.37 0.46
C LEU A 30 4.62 5.96 -1.02
N LYS A 31 3.72 6.56 -1.81
CA LYS A 31 3.63 6.29 -3.27
C LYS A 31 4.94 6.60 -4.00
N LYS A 32 5.63 7.67 -3.60
CA LYS A 32 6.94 8.02 -4.19
C LYS A 32 8.00 6.99 -3.81
N ALA A 33 8.07 6.60 -2.53
CA ALA A 33 9.03 5.60 -2.06
C ALA A 33 8.83 4.25 -2.75
N ILE A 34 7.59 3.79 -2.92
CA ILE A 34 7.29 2.54 -3.63
C ILE A 34 7.74 2.61 -5.09
N LYS A 35 7.46 3.73 -5.78
CA LYS A 35 7.85 3.91 -7.17
C LYS A 35 9.38 3.98 -7.36
N ASP A 36 10.08 4.55 -6.40
CA ASP A 36 11.55 4.63 -6.39
C ASP A 36 12.18 3.26 -6.11
N ALA A 37 11.52 2.44 -5.27
CA ALA A 37 11.97 1.10 -4.91
C ALA A 37 11.64 0.00 -5.94
N SER A 38 10.85 0.28 -6.98
CA SER A 38 10.50 -0.70 -8.03
C SER A 38 10.48 -0.07 -9.42
N GLU A 39 11.27 -0.68 -10.32
CA GLU A 39 11.34 -0.29 -11.73
C GLU A 39 10.12 -0.78 -12.53
N ASP A 40 9.51 -1.90 -12.13
CA ASP A 40 8.34 -2.54 -12.78
C ASP A 40 7.11 -1.63 -12.82
N ILE A 41 7.00 -0.71 -11.86
CA ILE A 41 5.93 0.28 -11.82
C ILE A 41 6.20 1.38 -12.86
N ALA A 42 5.71 1.23 -14.09
CA ALA A 42 5.91 2.22 -15.15
C ALA A 42 5.11 3.53 -14.98
N VAL A 43 4.09 3.54 -14.11
CA VAL A 43 3.21 4.70 -13.92
C VAL A 43 3.79 5.75 -12.96
N PRO A 44 3.47 7.04 -13.13
CA PRO A 44 3.88 8.06 -12.16
C PRO A 44 3.36 7.74 -10.75
N ALA A 45 4.18 7.97 -9.71
CA ALA A 45 3.82 7.72 -8.31
C ALA A 45 2.46 8.31 -7.90
N LYS A 46 2.10 9.50 -8.43
CA LYS A 46 0.79 10.14 -8.17
C LYS A 46 -0.42 9.35 -8.69
N LYS A 47 -0.22 8.51 -9.71
CA LYS A 47 -1.26 7.65 -10.30
C LYS A 47 -1.36 6.29 -9.61
N LEU A 48 -0.42 5.92 -8.73
CA LEU A 48 -0.53 4.71 -7.93
C LEU A 48 -1.76 4.78 -7.04
N GLN A 49 -2.52 3.69 -7.02
CA GLN A 49 -3.61 3.47 -6.07
C GLN A 49 -3.09 2.51 -5.01
N LEU A 50 -3.16 2.92 -3.75
CA LEU A 50 -2.75 2.10 -2.62
C LEU A 50 -3.99 1.73 -1.83
N PHE A 51 -4.03 0.49 -1.37
CA PHE A 51 -5.14 -0.05 -0.60
C PHE A 51 -4.57 -0.68 0.68
N LEU A 52 -5.31 -0.56 1.78
CA LEU A 52 -4.94 -1.22 3.03
C LEU A 52 -5.20 -2.70 2.88
N ALA A 53 -4.20 -3.56 3.16
CA ALA A 53 -4.37 -5.01 3.20
C ALA A 53 -5.14 -5.49 4.46
N LYS A 54 -6.16 -4.71 4.86
CA LYS A 54 -6.98 -4.94 6.04
C LYS A 54 -8.41 -5.26 5.58
N GLN A 55 -8.90 -6.43 5.96
CA GLN A 55 -10.28 -6.86 5.73
C GLN A 55 -10.89 -7.28 7.07
N ASP A 56 -12.16 -6.92 7.33
CA ASP A 56 -12.88 -7.26 8.56
C ASP A 56 -12.06 -7.03 9.85
N ALA A 57 -11.37 -5.88 9.90
CA ALA A 57 -10.48 -5.46 10.99
C ALA A 57 -9.16 -6.26 11.17
N ALA A 58 -8.90 -7.30 10.37
CA ALA A 58 -7.67 -8.09 10.40
C ALA A 58 -6.71 -7.72 9.26
N TRP A 59 -5.41 -7.66 9.55
CA TRP A 59 -4.37 -7.52 8.54
C TRP A 59 -4.14 -8.86 7.83
N MET A 60 -4.13 -8.84 6.51
CA MET A 60 -3.78 -10.00 5.71
C MET A 60 -2.28 -10.29 5.84
N ASN A 61 -1.96 -11.59 5.79
CA ASN A 61 -0.56 -12.00 5.61
C ASN A 61 -0.14 -11.80 4.15
N LEU A 62 1.17 -11.87 3.90
CA LEU A 62 1.73 -11.62 2.58
C LEU A 62 1.17 -12.57 1.51
N ALA A 63 1.10 -13.88 1.81
CA ALA A 63 0.59 -14.87 0.86
C ALA A 63 -0.87 -14.61 0.45
N ALA A 64 -1.71 -14.20 1.39
CA ALA A 64 -3.09 -13.84 1.12
C ALA A 64 -3.19 -12.54 0.30
N ALA A 65 -2.29 -11.57 0.54
CA ALA A 65 -2.22 -10.34 -0.25
C ALA A 65 -1.75 -10.62 -1.69
N GLU A 66 -0.81 -11.54 -1.89
CA GLU A 66 -0.34 -11.98 -3.22
C GLU A 66 -1.42 -12.74 -4.01
N ALA A 67 -2.35 -13.40 -3.32
CA ALA A 67 -3.47 -14.09 -3.95
C ALA A 67 -4.60 -13.12 -4.39
N VAL A 68 -4.50 -11.82 -4.10
CA VAL A 68 -5.51 -10.84 -4.50
C VAL A 68 -5.46 -10.65 -6.01
N GLN A 69 -6.62 -10.68 -6.65
CA GLN A 69 -6.79 -10.47 -8.08
C GLN A 69 -7.63 -9.22 -8.35
N LEU A 70 -7.45 -8.65 -9.53
CA LEU A 70 -8.32 -7.58 -10.04
C LEU A 70 -9.62 -8.19 -10.57
N ASP A 71 -10.72 -7.44 -10.45
CA ASP A 71 -11.99 -7.78 -11.10
C ASP A 71 -11.92 -7.55 -12.62
N ASP A 72 -12.95 -7.95 -13.38
CA ASP A 72 -13.05 -7.75 -14.83
C ASP A 72 -12.86 -6.28 -15.26
N GLY A 73 -13.19 -5.32 -14.39
CA GLY A 73 -12.96 -3.89 -14.58
C GLY A 73 -11.57 -3.39 -14.19
N GLY A 74 -10.67 -4.27 -13.76
CA GLY A 74 -9.31 -3.93 -13.35
C GLY A 74 -9.20 -3.27 -11.97
N ASN A 75 -10.20 -3.43 -11.09
CA ASN A 75 -10.19 -2.85 -9.76
C ASN A 75 -9.98 -3.94 -8.70
N VAL A 76 -9.46 -3.51 -7.55
CA VAL A 76 -9.38 -4.36 -6.38
C VAL A 76 -10.63 -4.17 -5.53
N THR A 77 -11.27 -5.26 -5.12
CA THR A 77 -12.56 -5.23 -4.40
C THR A 77 -12.41 -5.67 -2.96
N GLY A 78 -13.17 -5.06 -2.05
CA GLY A 78 -13.14 -5.41 -0.63
C GLY A 78 -11.94 -4.86 0.15
N PHE A 79 -11.19 -3.92 -0.42
CA PHE A 79 -10.07 -3.23 0.24
C PHE A 79 -10.32 -1.73 0.30
N GLU A 80 -9.96 -1.11 1.43
CA GLU A 80 -10.14 0.33 1.61
C GLU A 80 -9.00 1.11 0.94
N PRO A 81 -9.28 2.07 0.04
CA PRO A 81 -8.26 2.89 -0.58
C PRO A 81 -7.62 3.85 0.42
N MET A 82 -6.29 3.93 0.40
CA MET A 82 -5.58 4.87 1.26
C MET A 82 -5.78 6.32 0.77
N ASN A 83 -6.28 7.17 1.66
CA ASN A 83 -6.37 8.61 1.40
C ASN A 83 -4.96 9.23 1.29
N PRO A 84 -4.61 9.84 0.13
CA PRO A 84 -3.28 10.39 -0.15
C PRO A 84 -2.87 11.54 0.78
N ASN A 85 -3.85 12.25 1.36
CA ASN A 85 -3.62 13.43 2.19
C ASN A 85 -3.51 13.10 3.68
N LEU A 86 -3.76 11.86 4.09
CA LEU A 86 -3.61 11.43 5.48
C LEU A 86 -2.20 10.90 5.76
N TRP A 87 -1.80 11.00 7.02
CA TRP A 87 -0.55 10.42 7.52
C TRP A 87 -0.71 8.92 7.76
N LEU A 88 0.37 8.17 7.62
CA LEU A 88 0.37 6.72 7.80
C LEU A 88 -0.08 6.32 9.21
N ASN A 89 0.32 7.06 10.24
CA ASN A 89 -0.10 6.83 11.62
C ASN A 89 -1.52 7.32 11.98
N ASN A 90 -2.34 7.70 10.99
CA ASN A 90 -3.75 8.00 11.22
C ASN A 90 -4.52 6.70 11.52
N ASP A 91 -5.50 6.73 12.41
CA ASP A 91 -6.35 5.58 12.76
C ASP A 91 -7.10 4.96 11.56
N LYS A 92 -7.33 5.74 10.50
CA LYS A 92 -7.88 5.22 9.23
C LYS A 92 -6.89 4.38 8.43
N HIS A 93 -5.60 4.48 8.72
CA HIS A 93 -4.53 3.73 8.06
C HIS A 93 -3.96 2.70 9.04
N PHE A 94 -2.79 2.99 9.63
CA PHE A 94 -2.11 2.06 10.52
C PHE A 94 -2.32 2.38 12.01
N GLY A 95 -2.88 3.55 12.33
CA GLY A 95 -3.01 4.03 13.70
C GLY A 95 -1.67 4.47 14.31
N ARG A 96 -1.74 4.96 15.56
CA ARG A 96 -0.54 5.22 16.34
C ARG A 96 -0.09 3.93 17.04
N TYR A 97 1.16 3.56 16.81
CA TYR A 97 1.88 2.52 17.54
C TYR A 97 2.50 3.08 18.81
#